data_AF-A0A660RTU0-F1
#
_entry.id   AF-A0A660RTU0-F1
#
_cell.length_a   1.000
_cell.length_b   1.000
_cell.length_c   1.000
_cell.angle_alpha   90.00
_cell.angle_beta   90.00
_cell.angle_gamma   90.00
#
_symmetry.space_group_name_H-M   'P 1'
#
loop_
_entity.id
_entity.type
_entity.pdbx_description
1 polymer ?
#
loop_
_entity_poly.entity_id
_entity_poly.type
_entity_poly.pdbx_seq_one_letter_code
_entity_poly.pdbx_strand_id
1 'polypeptide(L)'
;MKNKEEKIAKNRSLDITAQVLIKKALKEGIQTAWDRLELQQPQCGYGELGLCCTNCNLGPCRINPFGEEPQKGVCGATADTIVARNLLRMLATGA
;
A
#
# COMPACT_ATOMS: atom_id res chain seq x y z
N MET A 1 28.99 9.13 8.35
CA MET A 1 27.96 9.29 7.31
C MET A 1 28.00 8.19 6.24
N LYS A 2 29.13 7.91 5.56
CA LYS A 2 29.24 6.84 4.53
C LYS A 2 28.65 5.47 4.94
N ASN A 3 28.79 5.10 6.22
CA ASN A 3 28.32 3.81 6.73
C ASN A 3 26.79 3.68 6.85
N LYS A 4 26.04 4.80 6.93
CA LYS A 4 24.57 4.78 7.06
C LYS A 4 23.89 4.57 5.70
N GLU A 5 24.30 5.32 4.69
CA GLU A 5 23.80 5.19 3.30
C GLU A 5 24.06 3.79 2.76
N GLU A 6 25.22 3.23 3.08
CA GLU A 6 25.60 1.86 2.72
C GLU A 6 24.68 0.82 3.33
N LYS A 7 24.37 0.95 4.62
CA LYS A 7 23.43 0.06 5.30
C LYS A 7 22.01 0.18 4.70
N ILE A 8 21.55 1.39 4.45
CA ILE A 8 20.23 1.64 3.86
C ILE A 8 20.13 1.02 2.46
N ALA A 9 21.14 1.25 1.60
CA ALA A 9 21.16 0.70 0.26
C ALA A 9 21.14 -0.84 0.26
N LYS A 10 21.95 -1.48 1.12
CA LYS A 10 21.97 -2.95 1.27
C LYS A 10 20.64 -3.53 1.77
N ASN A 11 19.92 -2.80 2.64
CA ASN A 11 18.60 -3.22 3.09
C ASN A 11 17.52 -3.07 2.01
N ARG A 12 17.68 -2.12 1.09
CA ARG A 12 16.70 -1.79 0.04
C ARG A 12 16.90 -2.60 -1.25
N SER A 13 18.07 -3.20 -1.49
CA SER A 13 18.26 -4.07 -2.66
C SER A 13 19.41 -5.06 -2.46
N LEU A 14 19.22 -6.28 -2.95
CA LEU A 14 20.28 -7.29 -3.07
C LEU A 14 21.19 -7.05 -4.29
N ASP A 15 20.69 -6.34 -5.31
CA ASP A 15 21.47 -6.03 -6.52
C ASP A 15 22.50 -4.92 -6.24
N ILE A 16 23.77 -5.22 -6.53
CA ILE A 16 24.91 -4.34 -6.25
C ILE A 16 24.81 -3.05 -7.08
N THR A 17 24.34 -3.15 -8.33
CA THR A 17 24.21 -2.00 -9.23
C THR A 17 23.16 -1.02 -8.70
N ALA A 18 22.01 -1.52 -8.27
CA ALA A 18 20.96 -0.74 -7.65
C ALA A 18 21.45 -0.06 -6.35
N GLN A 19 22.23 -0.76 -5.51
CA GLN A 19 22.79 -0.17 -4.30
C GLN A 19 23.65 1.06 -4.57
N VAL A 20 24.43 1.08 -5.67
CA VAL A 20 25.24 2.25 -6.06
C VAL A 20 24.34 3.45 -6.35
N LEU A 21 23.26 3.25 -7.10
CA LEU A 21 22.32 4.31 -7.44
C LEU A 21 21.51 4.78 -6.23
N ILE A 22 21.08 3.87 -5.36
CA ILE A 22 20.38 4.22 -4.12
C ILE A 22 21.27 5.08 -3.21
N LYS A 23 22.55 4.72 -3.05
CA LYS A 23 23.52 5.54 -2.29
C LYS A 23 23.67 6.94 -2.90
N LYS A 24 23.74 7.05 -4.23
CA LYS A 24 23.84 8.34 -4.92
C LYS A 24 22.58 9.18 -4.67
N ALA A 25 21.40 8.60 -4.84
CA ALA A 25 20.12 9.28 -4.60
C ALA A 25 20.02 9.81 -3.17
N LEU A 26 20.42 9.01 -2.16
CA LEU A 26 20.45 9.44 -0.75
C LEU A 26 21.36 10.65 -0.52
N LYS A 27 22.54 10.70 -1.17
CA LYS A 27 23.49 11.80 -1.03
C LYS A 27 23.02 13.08 -1.72
N GLU A 28 22.34 12.93 -2.85
CA GLU A 28 21.82 14.06 -3.65
C GLU A 28 20.44 14.53 -3.17
N GLY A 29 19.87 13.88 -2.15
CA GLY A 29 18.54 14.22 -1.64
C GLY A 29 17.40 13.88 -2.62
N ILE A 30 17.64 12.97 -3.56
CA ILE A 30 16.66 12.57 -4.57
C ILE A 30 15.80 11.44 -4.00
N GLN A 31 14.49 11.67 -3.90
CA GLN A 31 13.56 10.65 -3.42
C GLN A 31 13.36 9.52 -4.43
N THR A 32 13.51 8.29 -3.96
CA THR A 32 13.22 7.06 -4.69
C THR A 32 11.88 6.46 -4.26
N ALA A 33 11.47 5.36 -4.89
CA ALA A 33 10.27 4.63 -4.49
C ALA A 33 10.34 4.11 -3.04
N TRP A 34 11.54 3.75 -2.56
CA TRP A 34 11.73 3.31 -1.18
C TRP A 34 11.43 4.42 -0.17
N ASP A 35 11.88 5.64 -0.45
CA ASP A 35 11.64 6.78 0.43
C ASP A 35 10.14 7.12 0.47
N ARG A 36 9.46 7.05 -0.68
CA ARG A 36 8.00 7.26 -0.74
C ARG A 36 7.22 6.14 -0.05
N LEU A 37 7.70 4.90 -0.12
CA LEU A 37 7.10 3.78 0.62
C LEU A 37 7.21 4.01 2.12
N GLU A 38 8.38 4.38 2.63
CA GLU A 38 8.59 4.69 4.06
C GLU A 38 7.68 5.83 4.52
N LEU A 39 7.48 6.87 3.70
CA LEU A 39 6.56 7.97 4.00
C LEU A 39 5.08 7.57 4.01
N GLN A 40 4.72 6.49 3.32
CA GLN A 40 3.35 5.97 3.28
C GLN A 40 3.08 4.97 4.42
N GLN A 41 4.09 4.63 5.24
CA GLN A 41 3.92 3.69 6.35
C GLN A 41 3.50 4.41 7.65
N PRO A 42 2.55 3.84 8.44
CA PRO A 42 1.77 2.64 8.12
C PRO A 42 0.72 2.94 7.03
N GLN A 43 0.60 2.03 6.05
CA GLN A 43 -0.44 2.15 5.02
C GLN A 43 -1.83 1.90 5.63
N CYS A 44 -2.89 2.27 4.89
CA CYS A 44 -4.26 2.13 5.37
C CYS A 44 -4.65 0.64 5.48
N GLY A 45 -4.84 0.14 6.70
CA GLY A 45 -5.18 -1.26 6.96
C GLY A 45 -6.48 -1.74 6.28
N TYR A 46 -7.51 -0.88 6.14
CA TYR A 46 -8.73 -1.25 5.40
C TYR A 46 -8.46 -1.44 3.90
N GLY A 47 -7.54 -0.66 3.34
CA GLY A 47 -7.12 -0.79 1.95
C GLY A 47 -6.30 -2.06 1.73
N GLU A 48 -5.33 -2.32 2.63
CA GLU A 48 -4.51 -3.54 2.60
C GLU A 48 -5.34 -4.82 2.73
N LEU A 49 -6.35 -4.82 3.61
CA LEU A 49 -7.28 -5.95 3.78
C LEU A 49 -8.37 -6.00 2.70
N GLY A 50 -8.46 -5.00 1.82
CA GLY A 50 -9.49 -4.93 0.76
C GLY A 50 -10.90 -4.64 1.26
N LEU A 51 -11.07 -4.13 2.49
CA LEU A 51 -12.35 -3.90 3.18
C LEU A 51 -12.92 -2.49 2.98
N CYS A 52 -12.28 -1.67 2.15
CA CYS A 52 -12.75 -0.34 1.77
C CYS A 52 -13.41 -0.39 0.38
N CYS A 53 -14.61 0.15 0.23
CA CYS A 53 -15.36 0.22 -1.03
C CYS A 53 -15.64 1.68 -1.42
N THR A 54 -15.30 2.04 -2.66
CA THR A 54 -15.50 3.39 -3.23
C THR A 54 -16.34 3.37 -4.52
N ASN A 55 -17.18 2.34 -4.69
CA ASN A 55 -17.87 2.07 -5.96
C ASN A 55 -19.08 2.99 -6.23
N CYS A 56 -19.54 3.76 -5.26
CA CYS A 56 -20.66 4.69 -5.42
C CYS A 56 -20.50 5.92 -4.49
N ASN A 57 -21.34 6.93 -4.71
CA ASN A 57 -21.30 8.20 -3.98
C ASN A 57 -21.85 8.14 -2.54
N LEU A 58 -22.39 6.98 -2.12
CA LEU A 58 -22.82 6.76 -0.73
C LEU A 58 -21.66 6.26 0.15
N GLY A 59 -20.54 5.85 -0.45
CA GLY A 59 -19.30 5.51 0.25
C GLY A 59 -18.42 6.74 0.54
N PRO A 60 -17.15 6.54 0.94
CA PRO A 60 -16.47 5.26 1.08
C PRO A 60 -16.99 4.44 2.27
N CYS A 61 -17.32 3.16 2.04
CA CYS A 61 -17.69 2.23 3.11
C CYS A 61 -16.44 1.48 3.59
N ARG A 62 -16.30 1.27 4.90
CA ARG A 62 -15.25 0.43 5.51
C ARG A 62 -15.92 -0.65 6.33
N ILE A 63 -15.48 -1.89 6.20
CA ILE A 63 -15.95 -3.00 7.05
C ILE A 63 -14.94 -3.26 8.14
N ASN A 64 -15.39 -3.32 9.40
CA ASN A 64 -14.51 -3.62 10.52
C ASN A 64 -14.16 -5.14 10.53
N PRO A 65 -12.86 -5.51 10.47
CA PRO A 65 -12.47 -6.92 10.47
C PRO A 65 -12.60 -7.62 11.83
N PHE A 66 -12.82 -6.89 12.92
CA PHE A 66 -12.82 -7.41 14.29
C PHE A 66 -14.21 -7.82 14.79
N GLY A 67 -15.22 -7.86 13.92
CA GLY A 67 -16.59 -8.27 14.27
C GLY A 67 -17.44 -7.20 14.97
N GLU A 68 -16.87 -6.01 15.24
CA GLU A 68 -17.63 -4.83 15.69
C GLU A 68 -18.30 -4.13 14.49
N GLU A 69 -19.30 -3.28 14.72
CA GLU A 69 -19.88 -2.48 13.63
C GLU A 69 -18.85 -1.49 13.04
N PRO A 70 -18.94 -1.12 11.75
CA PRO A 70 -19.92 -1.59 10.75
C PRO A 70 -19.53 -2.93 10.08
N GLN A 71 -20.51 -3.85 9.98
CA GLN A 71 -20.35 -5.14 9.28
C GLN A 71 -20.87 -5.15 7.83
N LYS A 72 -21.53 -4.07 7.40
CA LYS A 72 -22.04 -3.87 6.03
C LYS A 72 -21.78 -2.45 5.56
N GLY A 73 -21.62 -2.27 4.25
CA GLY A 73 -21.67 -0.96 3.61
C GLY A 73 -23.10 -0.41 3.58
N VAL A 74 -23.27 0.85 3.16
CA VAL A 74 -24.58 1.52 3.07
C VAL A 74 -25.59 0.74 2.22
N CYS A 75 -25.13 0.08 1.15
CA CYS A 75 -25.98 -0.75 0.29
C CYS A 75 -26.21 -2.19 0.80
N GLY A 76 -25.69 -2.54 1.98
CA GLY A 76 -25.79 -3.88 2.57
C GLY A 76 -24.68 -4.85 2.19
N ALA A 77 -23.73 -4.46 1.34
CA ALA A 77 -22.59 -5.32 0.96
C ALA A 77 -21.69 -5.64 2.16
N THR A 78 -21.38 -6.92 2.36
CA THR A 78 -20.49 -7.43 3.42
C THR A 78 -19.01 -7.39 3.00
N ALA A 79 -18.12 -7.74 3.92
CA ALA A 79 -16.68 -7.90 3.68
C ALA A 79 -16.40 -8.75 2.42
N ASP A 80 -16.96 -9.95 2.33
CA ASP A 80 -16.73 -10.89 1.22
C ASP A 80 -17.07 -10.27 -0.14
N THR A 81 -18.23 -9.60 -0.21
CA THR A 81 -18.70 -8.96 -1.44
C THR A 81 -17.81 -7.77 -1.82
N ILE A 82 -17.30 -7.02 -0.84
CA ILE A 82 -16.41 -5.88 -1.09
C ILE A 82 -15.04 -6.39 -1.58
N VAL A 83 -14.44 -7.35 -0.88
CA VAL A 83 -13.12 -7.93 -1.23
C VAL A 83 -13.18 -8.58 -2.61
N ALA A 84 -14.20 -9.40 -2.89
CA ALA A 84 -14.35 -10.06 -4.20
C ALA A 84 -14.47 -9.05 -5.36
N ARG A 85 -15.21 -7.95 -5.17
CA ARG A 85 -15.34 -6.90 -6.21
C ARG A 85 -14.06 -6.09 -6.39
N ASN A 86 -13.35 -5.80 -5.31
CA ASN A 86 -12.06 -5.12 -5.37
C ASN A 86 -11.04 -5.96 -6.15
N LEU A 87 -10.94 -7.26 -5.83
CA LEU A 87 -10.10 -8.21 -6.57
C LEU A 87 -10.52 -8.30 -8.05
N LEU A 88 -11.81 -8.44 -8.34
CA LEU A 88 -12.32 -8.50 -9.71
C LEU A 88 -11.93 -7.25 -10.53
N ARG A 89 -12.01 -6.05 -9.94
CA ARG A 89 -11.57 -4.82 -10.61
C ARG A 89 -10.07 -4.81 -10.88
N MET A 90 -9.25 -5.30 -9.95
CA MET A 90 -7.80 -5.43 -10.17
C MET A 90 -7.50 -6.36 -11.35
N LEU A 91 -8.18 -7.51 -11.42
CA LEU A 91 -8.05 -8.45 -12.54
C LEU A 91 -8.50 -7.83 -13.86
N ALA A 92 -9.66 -7.18 -13.86
CA ALA A 92 -10.23 -6.56 -15.07
C ALA A 92 -9.42 -5.35 -15.56
N THR A 93 -8.66 -4.68 -14.70
CA THR A 93 -7.77 -3.58 -15.10
C THR A 93 -6.53 -4.09 -15.83
N GLY A 94 -6.10 -5.33 -15.54
CA GLY A 94 -4.91 -5.93 -16.16
C GLY A 94 -5.18 -6.79 -17.39
N ALA A 95 -6.43 -7.23 -17.63
CA ALA A 95 -6.84 -8.03 -18.78
C ALA A 95 -6.96 -7.19 -20.06
#